data_AF-A0A4Q6ACW4-F1
#
_entry.id   AF-A0A4Q6ACW4-F1
#
_cell.length_a   1.000
_cell.length_b   1.000
_cell.length_c   1.000
_cell.angle_alpha   90.00
_cell.angle_beta   90.00
_cell.angle_gamma   90.00
#
_symmetry.space_group_name_H-M   'P 1'
#
loop_
_entity.id
_entity.type
_entity.pdbx_description
1 polymer ?
#
loop_
_entity_poly.entity_id
_entity_poly.type
_entity_poly.pdbx_seq_one_letter_code
_entity_poly.pdbx_strand_id
1 'polypeptide(L)' 'MKNRARCVLLTFLLLFPFSQVIAQEIRALKHEISSLCSPTMSGRGYVQKGRDRAAMHIMRKMRDAGLQPVTPDS' A
#
# COMPACT_ATOMS: atom_id res chain seq x y z
N MET A 1 27.68 4.72 34.57
CA MET A 1 26.51 5.06 33.73
C MET A 1 26.67 4.67 32.25
N LYS A 2 27.85 4.81 31.62
CA LYS A 2 28.13 4.41 30.23
C LYS A 2 27.74 2.97 29.84
N ASN A 3 27.93 2.01 30.75
CA ASN A 3 27.67 0.59 30.45
C ASN A 3 26.18 0.24 30.42
N ARG A 4 25.34 0.98 31.18
CA ARG A 4 23.89 0.78 31.17
C ARG A 4 23.27 1.25 29.86
N ALA A 5 23.74 2.36 29.30
CA ALA A 5 23.31 2.87 27.99
C ALA A 5 23.70 1.92 26.85
N ARG A 6 24.87 1.27 26.93
CA ARG A 6 25.30 0.24 25.96
C ARG A 6 24.42 -1.00 26.00
N CYS A 7 24.05 -1.46 27.20
CA CYS A 7 23.12 -2.58 27.34
C CYS A 7 21.74 -2.23 26.78
N VAL A 8 21.18 -1.05 27.11
CA VAL A 8 19.87 -0.62 26.59
C VAL A 8 19.89 -0.50 25.06
N LEU A 9 20.96 0.06 24.48
CA LEU A 9 21.12 0.17 23.03
C LEU A 9 21.17 -1.22 22.37
N LEU A 10 21.91 -2.17 22.95
CA LEU A 10 21.98 -3.55 22.45
C LEU A 10 20.62 -4.26 22.56
N THR A 11 19.88 -4.05 23.65
CA THR A 11 18.54 -4.62 23.81
C THR A 11 17.57 -4.05 22.78
N PHE A 12 17.63 -2.75 22.51
CA PHE A 12 16.79 -2.10 21.50
C PHE A 12 17.10 -2.59 20.08
N LEU A 13 18.39 -2.77 19.75
CA LEU A 13 18.84 -3.27 18.44
C LEU A 13 18.43 -4.73 18.19
N LEU A 14 18.45 -5.56 19.25
CA LEU A 14 18.08 -6.98 19.16
C LEU A 14 16.57 -7.23 19.10
N LEU A 15 15.75 -6.27 19.55
CA LEU A 15 14.29 -6.38 19.51
C LEU A 15 13.68 -5.95 18.15
N PHE A 16 14.46 -5.36 17.25
CA PHE A 16 13.96 -4.77 16.01
C PHE A 16 14.11 -5.56 14.68
N PRO A 17 14.66 -6.80 14.58
CA PRO A 17 14.90 -7.39 13.27
C PRO A 17 13.65 -8.01 12.61
N PHE A 18 12.47 -7.94 13.22
CA PHE A 18 11.25 -8.61 12.73
C PHE A 18 10.27 -7.69 11.98
N SER A 19 10.76 -6.59 11.40
CA SER A 19 9.99 -5.95 10.33
C SER A 19 10.07 -6.86 9.12
N GLN A 20 9.06 -7.73 8.95
CA GLN A 20 8.83 -8.47 7.72
C GLN A 20 8.79 -7.45 6.58
N VAL A 21 9.88 -7.33 5.84
CA VAL A 21 9.87 -6.67 4.54
C VAL A 21 8.98 -7.55 3.68
N ILE A 22 7.69 -7.18 3.58
CA ILE A 22 6.77 -7.79 2.63
C ILE A 22 7.29 -7.37 1.26
N ALA A 23 8.15 -8.22 0.69
CA ALA A 23 8.62 -8.09 -0.67
C ALA A 23 7.40 -7.94 -1.58
N GLN A 24 7.46 -6.96 -2.47
CA GLN A 24 6.40 -6.59 -3.41
C GLN A 24 5.70 -7.83 -3.98
N GLU A 25 4.45 -8.05 -3.58
CA GLU A 25 3.68 -9.23 -3.96
C GLU A 25 3.29 -9.10 -5.44
N ILE A 26 4.13 -9.65 -6.33
CA ILE A 26 4.01 -9.49 -7.78
C ILE A 26 2.66 -10.03 -8.29
N ARG A 27 2.08 -11.04 -7.64
CA ARG A 27 0.79 -11.60 -8.06
C ARG A 27 -0.34 -10.61 -7.81
N ALA A 28 -0.38 -9.94 -6.67
CA ALA A 28 -1.33 -8.87 -6.34
C ALA A 28 -1.16 -7.71 -7.31
N LEU A 29 0.08 -7.33 -7.64
CA LEU A 29 0.32 -6.29 -8.64
C LEU A 29 -0.25 -6.67 -10.02
N LYS A 30 0.03 -7.90 -10.49
CA LYS A 30 -0.52 -8.39 -11.77
C LYS A 30 -2.04 -8.44 -11.77
N HIS A 31 -2.63 -8.89 -10.66
CA HIS A 31 -4.07 -8.92 -10.47
C HIS A 31 -4.66 -7.51 -10.55
N GLU A 32 -4.05 -6.55 -9.87
CA GLU A 32 -4.49 -5.15 -9.86
C GLU A 32 -4.44 -4.54 -11.26
N ILE A 33 -3.32 -4.72 -11.99
CA ILE A 33 -3.18 -4.26 -13.38
C ILE A 33 -4.26 -4.89 -14.27
N SER A 34 -4.50 -6.20 -14.13
CA SER A 34 -5.53 -6.89 -14.88
C SER A 34 -6.93 -6.38 -14.57
N SER A 35 -7.21 -6.04 -13.30
CA SER A 35 -8.51 -5.49 -12.88
C SER A 35 -8.73 -4.09 -13.46
N LEU A 36 -7.74 -3.20 -13.32
CA LEU A 36 -7.81 -1.83 -13.83
C LEU A 36 -7.89 -1.77 -15.35
N CYS A 37 -7.25 -2.71 -16.06
CA CYS A 37 -7.30 -2.81 -17.53
C CYS A 37 -8.50 -3.62 -18.06
N SER A 38 -9.35 -4.14 -17.18
CA SER A 38 -10.43 -5.04 -17.58
C SER A 38 -11.56 -4.29 -18.32
N PRO A 39 -12.39 -5.01 -19.11
CA PRO A 39 -13.58 -4.42 -19.73
C PRO A 39 -14.55 -3.79 -18.73
N THR A 40 -14.59 -4.28 -17.48
CA THR A 40 -15.46 -3.73 -16.42
C THR A 40 -15.00 -2.35 -15.92
N MET A 41 -13.76 -1.94 -16.23
CA MET A 41 -13.23 -0.58 -16.06
C MET A 41 -13.16 0.20 -17.38
N SER A 42 -13.80 -0.33 -18.44
CA SER A 42 -13.72 0.18 -19.82
C SER A 42 -12.29 0.25 -20.35
N GLY A 43 -11.47 -0.75 -20.02
CA GLY A 43 -10.08 -0.85 -20.47
C GLY A 43 -9.21 0.18 -19.77
N ARG A 44 -8.72 1.20 -20.49
CA ARG A 44 -7.87 2.26 -19.92
C ARG A 44 -8.63 3.34 -19.14
N GLY A 45 -9.95 3.20 -19.01
CA GLY A 45 -10.76 4.12 -18.22
C GLY A 45 -11.19 5.43 -18.91
N TYR A 46 -10.71 5.76 -20.12
CA TYR A 46 -11.02 7.06 -20.72
C TYR A 46 -12.47 7.24 -21.21
N VAL A 47 -13.25 6.17 -21.28
CA VAL A 47 -14.63 6.19 -21.79
C VAL A 47 -15.60 5.63 -20.76
N GLN A 48 -16.89 5.95 -20.91
CA GLN A 48 -17.98 5.40 -20.10
C GLN A 48 -17.74 5.50 -18.58
N LYS A 49 -17.17 6.61 -18.09
CA LYS A 49 -16.81 6.81 -16.67
C LYS A 49 -15.82 5.75 -16.12
N GLY A 50 -15.04 5.09 -16.97
CA GLY A 50 -14.07 4.08 -16.53
C GLY A 50 -12.99 4.66 -15.60
N ARG A 51 -12.59 5.92 -15.83
CA ARG A 51 -11.63 6.67 -15.03
C ARG A 51 -12.15 6.86 -13.61
N ASP A 52 -13.41 7.27 -13.48
CA ASP A 52 -14.02 7.50 -12.17
C ASP A 52 -14.19 6.17 -11.42
N ARG A 53 -14.54 5.08 -12.13
CA ARG A 53 -14.58 3.73 -11.55
C ARG A 53 -13.20 3.24 -11.08
N ALA A 54 -12.17 3.45 -11.88
CA ALA A 54 -10.80 3.12 -11.51
C ALA A 54 -10.32 3.95 -10.31
N ALA A 55 -10.60 5.26 -10.30
CA ALA A 55 -10.29 6.14 -9.17
C ALA A 55 -10.98 5.68 -7.88
N MET A 56 -12.28 5.39 -7.93
CA MET A 56 -13.02 4.85 -6.79
C MET A 56 -12.46 3.50 -6.31
N HIS A 57 -12.03 2.64 -7.23
CA HIS A 57 -11.39 1.37 -6.90
C HIS A 57 -10.09 1.59 -6.11
N ILE A 58 -9.20 2.44 -6.63
CA ILE A 58 -7.91 2.76 -6.00
C ILE A 58 -8.13 3.43 -4.63
N MET A 59 -9.06 4.38 -4.53
CA MET A 59 -9.41 5.03 -3.26
C MET A 59 -9.87 4.03 -2.20
N ARG A 60 -10.70 3.05 -2.58
CA ARG A 60 -11.13 1.98 -1.67
C ARG A 60 -9.92 1.16 -1.19
N LYS A 61 -9.05 0.76 -2.11
CA LYS A 61 -7.84 -0.03 -1.77
C LYS A 61 -6.89 0.72 -0.85
N MET A 62 -6.73 2.03 -1.04
CA MET A 62 -5.95 2.89 -0.15
C MET A 62 -6.56 2.96 1.25
N ARG A 63 -7.89 3.14 1.35
CA ARG A 63 -8.61 3.13 2.62
C ARG A 63 -8.49 1.79 3.34
N ASP A 64 -8.64 0.68 2.61
CA ASP A 64 -8.50 -0.68 3.16
C ASP A 64 -7.07 -0.94 3.67
N ALA A 65 -6.07 -0.29 3.08
CA ALA A 65 -4.69 -0.31 3.54
C ALA A 65 -4.41 0.65 4.72
N GLY A 66 -5.43 1.36 5.23
CA GLY A 66 -5.32 2.32 6.33
C GLY A 66 -4.70 3.66 5.94
N LEU A 67 -4.59 3.96 4.65
CA LEU A 67 -4.07 5.24 4.17
C LEU A 67 -5.14 6.32 4.29
N GLN A 68 -4.69 7.51 4.70
CA GLN A 68 -5.52 8.71 4.70
C GLN A 68 -5.67 9.24 3.26
N PRO A 69 -6.78 9.94 2.98
CA PRO A 69 -6.98 10.55 1.67
C PRO A 69 -5.88 11.58 1.39
N VAL A 70 -5.47 11.65 0.12
CA VAL A 70 -4.36 12.52 -0.31
C VAL A 70 -4.75 14.00 -0.24
N THR A 71 -6.03 14.32 -0.44
CA THR A 71 -6.62 15.63 -0.20
C THR A 71 -7.89 15.49 0.63
N PRO A 72 -8.40 16.56 1.28
CA PRO A 72 -9.64 16.50 2.06
C PRO A 72 -10.87 16.02 1.28
N ASP A 73 -10.87 16.22 -0.03
CA ASP A 73 -11.96 15.87 -0.95
C ASP A 73 -11.71 14.54 -1.70
N SER A 74 -10.61 13.84 -1.36
CA SER A 74 -10.26 12.52 -1.90
C SER A 74 -10.80 11.37 -1.05
#